data_AF-A0A818WEX4-F1
#
_entry.id   AF-A0A818WEX4-F1
#
_cell.length_a   1.000
_cell.length_b   1.000
_cell.length_c   1.000
_cell.angle_alpha   90.00
_cell.angle_beta   90.00
_cell.angle_gamma   90.00
#
_symmetry.space_group_name_H-M   'P 1'
#
loop_
_entity.id
_entity.type
_entity.pdbx_description
1 polymer ?
#
loop_
_entity_poly.entity_id
_entity_poly.type
_entity_poly.pdbx_seq_one_letter_code
_entity_poly.pdbx_strand_id
1 'polypeptide(L)'
;MVKLLQYCNLKLIILFLFGYILINFFASYKSFPKTNNYDKIIHNENGQQSIWTYEMKLFCFKIQQYIDNEKKDKLSNLLFKRNISIISPNLNKYTKQQSREISYYYSNWRSSPDLPRRLTPCDHQLYIELLRILDHFFRRHSISYMMIDGTLLGSYTNHDFLPWDDDVDLRVLMRDRSRMYTLLHQEFEHTIRILNISNEFGRYDILYFPWSPKAGIYNWSYPNVHITYLDENSTHVWREYNDNYSIHDCSISKLDIFPLVWRPFGQIWLPAPREPLVIFELLQWKSFDKLYYAKNYSHKYERAIPFIDGRARLHQLYPYYPWVKRYCLKTYCIEQLVAIYNNTNITIHTVQFEKYRIKPSFDSKLKNRTCSL
;
A
#
# COMPACT_ATOMS: atom_id res chain seq x y z
N MET A 1 39.36 -19.39 3.46
CA MET A 1 38.52 -19.95 4.54
C MET A 1 37.91 -18.90 5.48
N VAL A 2 38.58 -17.77 5.79
CA VAL A 2 38.05 -16.78 6.77
C VAL A 2 36.84 -15.95 6.25
N LYS A 3 36.66 -15.79 4.93
CA LYS A 3 35.48 -15.09 4.35
C LYS A 3 34.18 -15.92 4.32
N LEU A 4 34.26 -17.26 4.40
CA LEU A 4 33.07 -18.12 4.45
C LEU A 4 32.45 -18.20 5.86
N LEU A 5 33.26 -18.03 6.91
CA LEU A 5 32.81 -18.08 8.30
C LEU A 5 32.04 -16.81 8.74
N GLN A 6 32.25 -15.65 8.09
CA GLN A 6 31.48 -14.43 8.37
C GLN A 6 30.05 -14.47 7.78
N TYR A 7 29.84 -15.15 6.64
CA TYR A 7 28.51 -15.29 6.03
C TYR A 7 27.62 -16.29 6.76
N CYS A 8 28.19 -17.36 7.34
CA CYS A 8 27.44 -18.32 8.16
C CYS A 8 26.95 -17.72 9.49
N ASN A 9 27.75 -16.87 10.14
CA ASN A 9 27.34 -16.23 11.40
C ASN A 9 26.24 -15.17 11.20
N LEU A 10 26.20 -14.48 10.06
CA LEU A 10 25.14 -13.50 9.78
C LEU A 10 23.78 -14.18 9.48
N LYS A 11 23.78 -15.33 8.79
CA LYS A 11 22.55 -16.13 8.58
C LYS A 11 21.99 -16.69 9.91
N LEU A 12 22.86 -17.15 10.82
CA LEU A 12 22.43 -17.60 12.15
C LEU A 12 21.85 -16.44 13.00
N ILE A 13 22.47 -15.26 12.97
CA ILE A 13 21.97 -14.09 13.71
C ILE A 13 20.63 -13.58 13.15
N ILE A 14 20.37 -13.73 11.84
CA ILE A 14 19.10 -13.33 11.19
C ILE A 14 17.97 -14.32 11.51
N LEU A 15 18.24 -15.63 11.52
CA LEU A 15 17.30 -16.64 12.02
C LEU A 15 17.00 -16.43 13.51
N PHE A 16 18.00 -16.02 14.30
CA PHE A 16 17.79 -15.66 15.70
C PHE A 16 17.03 -14.34 15.87
N LEU A 17 17.20 -13.29 15.06
CA LEU A 17 16.46 -12.01 15.23
C LEU A 17 15.01 -12.05 14.71
N PHE A 18 14.75 -12.74 13.59
CA PHE A 18 13.37 -12.96 13.10
C PHE A 18 12.65 -14.06 13.89
N GLY A 19 13.39 -15.11 14.27
CA GLY A 19 12.98 -16.06 15.27
C GLY A 19 12.66 -15.37 16.59
N TYR A 20 13.46 -14.43 17.08
CA TYR A 20 13.23 -13.73 18.36
C TYR A 20 12.07 -12.73 18.30
N ILE A 21 11.72 -12.15 17.15
CA ILE A 21 10.50 -11.33 17.02
C ILE A 21 9.24 -12.22 17.03
N LEU A 22 9.22 -13.32 16.27
CA LEU A 22 8.10 -14.29 16.31
C LEU A 22 8.05 -15.05 17.65
N ILE A 23 9.18 -15.53 18.14
CA ILE A 23 9.33 -16.26 19.41
C ILE A 23 9.03 -15.33 20.58
N ASN A 24 9.41 -14.05 20.65
CA ASN A 24 8.92 -13.18 21.74
C ASN A 24 7.44 -12.80 21.56
N PHE A 25 6.94 -12.71 20.33
CA PHE A 25 5.50 -12.55 20.07
C PHE A 25 4.67 -13.76 20.53
N PHE A 26 5.27 -14.96 20.60
CA PHE A 26 4.63 -16.21 21.04
C PHE A 26 5.05 -16.69 22.46
N ALA A 27 6.24 -16.35 22.97
CA ALA A 27 6.81 -16.86 24.23
C ALA A 27 6.37 -16.08 25.46
N SER A 28 5.86 -14.85 25.30
CA SER A 28 5.22 -14.10 26.39
C SER A 28 3.83 -14.63 26.77
N TYR A 29 3.30 -15.65 26.06
CA TYR A 29 1.92 -16.09 26.20
C TYR A 29 1.84 -17.57 26.59
N LYS A 30 2.05 -17.87 27.87
CA LYS A 30 1.55 -19.11 28.48
C LYS A 30 0.34 -18.79 29.35
N SER A 31 -0.70 -19.60 29.12
CA SER A 31 -2.04 -19.66 29.73
C SER A 31 -3.01 -18.50 29.43
N PHE A 32 -4.00 -18.77 28.57
CA PHE A 32 -5.33 -18.12 28.60
C PHE A 32 -6.38 -19.05 27.96
N PRO A 33 -7.69 -18.83 28.22
CA PRO A 33 -8.65 -19.89 28.47
C PRO A 33 -9.42 -20.22 27.19
N LYS A 34 -9.93 -21.46 27.11
CA LYS A 34 -10.89 -21.86 26.07
C LYS A 34 -12.19 -21.06 26.25
N THR A 35 -12.53 -20.15 25.34
CA THR A 35 -13.90 -19.59 25.28
C THR A 35 -14.39 -19.35 23.86
N ASN A 36 -15.66 -19.74 23.66
CA ASN A 36 -16.46 -19.89 22.44
C ASN A 36 -16.80 -18.59 21.66
N ASN A 37 -15.95 -17.56 21.68
CA ASN A 37 -16.22 -16.28 20.98
C ASN A 37 -15.60 -16.16 19.58
N TYR A 38 -14.91 -17.20 19.10
CA TYR A 38 -14.24 -17.20 17.79
C TYR A 38 -15.21 -17.12 16.59
N ASP A 39 -16.47 -17.56 16.75
CA ASP A 39 -17.40 -17.71 15.64
C ASP A 39 -18.26 -16.46 15.35
N LYS A 40 -18.21 -15.43 16.21
CA LYS A 40 -19.03 -14.20 16.04
C LYS A 40 -18.38 -13.10 15.20
N ILE A 41 -17.11 -13.23 14.82
CA ILE A 41 -16.38 -12.22 14.01
C ILE A 41 -16.46 -12.57 12.50
N ILE A 42 -17.30 -13.54 12.12
CA ILE A 42 -17.48 -13.96 10.73
C ILE A 42 -18.49 -13.01 10.07
N HIS A 43 -18.01 -12.07 9.26
CA HIS A 43 -18.87 -11.40 8.29
C HIS A 43 -19.22 -12.40 7.17
N ASN A 44 -20.44 -12.91 7.21
CA ASN A 44 -21.04 -13.67 6.13
C ASN A 44 -21.54 -12.68 5.06
N GLU A 45 -20.77 -12.47 3.99
CA GLU A 45 -21.30 -11.91 2.76
C GLU A 45 -21.37 -13.02 1.69
N ASN A 46 -22.60 -13.45 1.38
CA ASN A 46 -22.95 -14.26 0.21
C ASN A 46 -22.41 -15.71 0.15
N GLY A 47 -22.42 -16.43 1.27
CA GLY A 47 -22.42 -17.91 1.25
C GLY A 47 -21.12 -18.63 0.88
N GLN A 48 -20.02 -17.90 0.66
CA GLN A 48 -18.67 -18.49 0.59
C GLN A 48 -17.90 -18.11 1.86
N GLN A 49 -17.70 -19.07 2.75
CA GLN A 49 -16.78 -18.91 3.86
C GLN A 49 -15.35 -18.89 3.30
N SER A 50 -14.70 -17.72 3.29
CA SER A 50 -13.24 -17.71 3.36
C SER A 50 -12.89 -18.41 4.68
N ILE A 51 -12.26 -19.58 4.63
CA ILE A 51 -11.86 -20.29 5.85
C ILE A 51 -10.63 -19.56 6.39
N TRP A 52 -10.83 -18.77 7.45
CA TRP A 52 -9.72 -18.07 8.09
C TRP A 52 -8.84 -19.10 8.80
N THR A 53 -7.54 -19.02 8.56
CA THR A 53 -6.55 -19.79 9.32
C THR A 53 -6.56 -19.37 10.79
N TYR A 54 -6.04 -20.22 11.65
CA TYR A 54 -5.94 -19.92 13.08
C TYR A 54 -5.06 -18.68 13.33
N GLU A 55 -3.97 -18.58 12.59
CA GLU A 55 -3.01 -17.47 12.60
C GLU A 55 -3.70 -16.15 12.23
N MET A 56 -4.52 -16.14 11.18
CA MET A 56 -5.32 -14.97 10.78
C MET A 56 -6.30 -14.54 11.87
N LYS A 57 -7.04 -15.51 12.46
CA LYS A 57 -7.98 -15.22 13.56
C LYS A 57 -7.26 -14.60 14.76
N LEU A 58 -6.12 -15.17 15.16
CA LEU A 58 -5.31 -14.65 16.25
C LEU A 58 -4.79 -13.24 15.96
N PHE A 59 -4.27 -13.01 14.74
CA PHE A 59 -3.78 -11.71 14.32
C PHE A 59 -4.90 -10.67 14.42
N CYS A 60 -6.05 -10.90 13.78
CA CYS A 60 -7.15 -9.95 13.79
C CYS A 60 -7.73 -9.72 15.19
N PHE A 61 -7.77 -10.76 16.04
CA PHE A 61 -8.19 -10.62 17.43
C PHE A 61 -7.27 -9.66 18.20
N LYS A 62 -5.94 -9.78 18.03
CA LYS A 62 -4.98 -8.86 18.64
C LYS A 62 -5.13 -7.43 18.13
N ILE A 63 -5.35 -7.24 16.83
CA ILE A 63 -5.63 -5.93 16.24
C ILE A 63 -6.90 -5.32 16.84
N GLN A 64 -7.96 -6.12 16.99
CA GLN A 64 -9.18 -5.65 17.63
C GLN A 64 -8.95 -5.25 19.09
N GLN A 65 -8.19 -6.03 19.86
CA GLN A 65 -7.83 -5.66 21.23
C GLN A 65 -7.03 -4.36 21.31
N TYR A 66 -6.08 -4.15 20.39
CA TYR A 66 -5.32 -2.91 20.29
C TYR A 66 -6.25 -1.72 20.04
N ILE A 67 -7.14 -1.82 19.06
CA ILE A 67 -8.13 -0.78 18.72
C ILE A 67 -9.06 -0.51 19.91
N ASP A 68 -9.52 -1.54 20.61
CA ASP A 68 -10.41 -1.39 21.77
C ASP A 68 -9.70 -0.70 22.93
N ASN A 69 -8.43 -1.01 23.16
CA ASN A 69 -7.61 -0.34 24.19
C ASN A 69 -7.35 1.12 23.83
N GLU A 70 -7.00 1.40 22.57
CA GLU A 70 -6.83 2.77 22.05
C GLU A 70 -8.09 3.62 22.28
N LYS A 71 -9.28 3.06 22.05
CA LYS A 71 -10.57 3.73 22.29
C LYS A 71 -10.89 3.94 23.77
N LYS A 72 -10.45 3.04 24.66
CA LYS A 72 -10.73 3.11 26.10
C LYS A 72 -9.86 4.13 26.82
N ASP A 73 -8.62 4.30 26.40
CA ASP A 73 -7.75 5.33 26.93
C ASP A 73 -8.37 6.69 26.59
N LYS A 74 -9.09 7.32 27.52
CA LYS A 74 -9.69 8.67 27.35
C LYS A 74 -8.68 9.74 26.91
N LEU A 75 -7.39 9.47 27.05
CA LEU A 75 -6.27 10.27 26.53
C LEU A 75 -6.19 10.26 24.99
N SER A 76 -6.71 9.23 24.30
CA SER A 76 -6.75 9.15 22.83
C SER A 76 -7.68 10.20 22.18
N ASN A 77 -8.70 10.67 22.91
CA ASN A 77 -9.49 11.83 22.50
C ASN A 77 -8.69 13.16 22.54
N LEU A 78 -7.57 13.20 23.26
CA LEU A 78 -6.60 14.31 23.31
C LEU A 78 -5.38 14.08 22.40
N LEU A 79 -5.22 12.89 21.79
CA LEU A 79 -4.03 12.47 21.03
C LEU A 79 -4.22 12.47 19.51
N PHE A 80 -5.14 13.27 18.97
CA PHE A 80 -4.68 14.04 17.81
C PHE A 80 -3.68 15.06 18.37
N LYS A 81 -2.38 14.74 18.38
CA LYS A 81 -1.36 15.78 18.33
C LYS A 81 -1.61 16.53 17.02
N ARG A 82 -2.49 17.53 17.07
CA ARG A 82 -3.02 18.21 15.88
C ARG A 82 -1.86 18.87 15.17
N ASN A 83 -1.87 18.80 13.84
CA ASN A 83 -0.89 19.49 12.99
C ASN A 83 0.57 19.10 13.26
N ILE A 84 0.86 17.81 13.47
CA ILE A 84 2.25 17.33 13.42
C ILE A 84 2.77 17.49 12.00
N SER A 85 3.88 18.19 11.85
CA SER A 85 4.66 18.14 10.62
C SER A 85 5.44 16.83 10.61
N ILE A 86 5.13 15.95 9.65
CA ILE A 86 5.89 14.72 9.45
C ILE A 86 6.89 14.95 8.32
N ILE A 87 8.14 14.54 8.55
CA ILE A 87 9.24 14.78 7.62
C ILE A 87 9.54 13.48 6.91
N SER A 88 9.53 13.54 5.58
CA SER A 88 9.93 12.44 4.70
C SER A 88 11.31 11.87 5.10
N PRO A 89 11.46 10.54 5.23
CA PRO A 89 12.76 9.92 5.45
C PRO A 89 13.76 10.29 4.36
N ASN A 90 15.03 10.51 4.72
CA ASN A 90 16.06 10.74 3.72
C ASN A 90 16.30 9.47 2.88
N LEU A 91 16.11 9.55 1.56
CA LEU A 91 16.31 8.44 0.59
C LEU A 91 17.71 7.81 0.67
N ASN A 92 18.74 8.61 0.97
CA ASN A 92 20.15 8.22 0.82
C ASN A 92 20.90 8.07 2.16
N LYS A 93 20.24 8.28 3.30
CA LYS A 93 20.88 8.10 4.62
C LYS A 93 19.97 7.32 5.56
N TYR A 94 20.42 6.13 5.96
CA TYR A 94 19.96 5.47 7.17
C TYR A 94 20.38 6.30 8.39
N THR A 95 19.63 7.34 8.74
CA THR A 95 19.76 7.96 10.05
C THR A 95 18.85 7.20 11.01
N LYS A 96 19.41 6.50 11.99
CA LYS A 96 18.68 5.79 13.06
C LYS A 96 17.73 6.70 13.89
N GLN A 97 17.67 8.00 13.62
CA GLN A 97 16.93 9.01 14.36
C GLN A 97 15.57 9.39 13.75
N GLN A 98 15.26 9.02 12.50
CA GLN A 98 13.99 9.41 11.88
C GLN A 98 12.98 8.26 11.97
N SER A 99 11.91 8.46 12.76
CA SER A 99 10.80 7.50 12.80
C SER A 99 10.15 7.41 11.42
N ARG A 100 10.03 6.18 10.89
CA ARG A 100 9.30 5.89 9.65
C ARG A 100 7.83 5.58 9.92
N GLU A 101 7.43 5.54 11.19
CA GLU A 101 6.05 5.33 11.57
C GLU A 101 5.33 6.67 11.58
N ILE A 102 4.22 6.69 10.85
CA ILE A 102 3.29 7.80 10.86
C ILE A 102 2.21 7.44 11.87
N SER A 103 2.00 8.30 12.87
CA SER A 103 0.90 8.15 13.82
C SER A 103 -0.41 8.31 13.06
N TYR A 104 -1.07 7.19 12.76
CA TYR A 104 -2.20 7.16 11.84
C TYR A 104 -3.10 5.95 12.13
N TYR A 105 -4.41 6.18 12.14
CA TYR A 105 -5.39 5.21 12.64
C TYR A 105 -6.53 4.99 11.64
N TYR A 106 -6.36 4.02 10.74
CA TYR A 106 -7.40 3.59 9.79
C TYR A 106 -8.68 3.09 10.49
N SER A 107 -8.54 2.56 11.71
CA SER A 107 -9.65 2.11 12.57
C SER A 107 -10.66 3.22 12.89
N ASN A 108 -10.25 4.48 12.84
CA ASN A 108 -11.10 5.65 13.13
C ASN A 108 -11.93 6.11 11.92
N TRP A 109 -11.67 5.58 10.72
CA TRP A 109 -12.45 5.90 9.54
C TRP A 109 -13.86 5.32 9.66
N ARG A 110 -14.85 6.13 9.29
CA ARG A 110 -16.24 5.67 9.15
C ARG A 110 -16.42 5.10 7.75
N SER A 111 -17.45 4.29 7.54
CA SER A 111 -17.80 3.84 6.19
C SER A 111 -18.89 4.75 5.63
N SER A 112 -18.67 5.30 4.43
CA SER A 112 -19.71 5.99 3.67
C SER A 112 -20.72 4.97 3.16
N PRO A 113 -22.03 5.30 3.12
CA PRO A 113 -23.03 4.46 2.47
C PRO A 113 -22.88 4.45 0.94
N ASP A 114 -22.41 5.54 0.34
CA ASP A 114 -22.29 5.69 -1.12
C ASP A 114 -21.03 4.98 -1.67
N LEU A 115 -19.94 5.06 -0.91
CA LEU A 115 -18.66 4.44 -1.25
C LEU A 115 -18.06 3.78 0.00
N PRO A 116 -18.52 2.57 0.37
CA PRO A 116 -18.10 1.92 1.61
C PRO A 116 -16.63 1.50 1.58
N ARG A 117 -16.05 1.38 2.77
CA ARG A 117 -14.69 0.83 2.91
C ARG A 117 -14.66 -0.62 2.47
N ARG A 118 -13.65 -1.01 1.68
CA ARG A 118 -13.42 -2.42 1.33
C ARG A 118 -12.53 -3.13 2.34
N LEU A 119 -11.54 -2.44 2.89
CA LEU A 119 -10.65 -3.03 3.89
C LEU A 119 -11.26 -2.91 5.29
N THR A 120 -11.32 -4.03 6.01
CA THR A 120 -11.47 -4.00 7.47
C THR A 120 -10.17 -3.46 8.11
N PRO A 121 -10.20 -3.02 9.39
CA PRO A 121 -8.96 -2.65 10.08
C PRO A 121 -7.92 -3.78 10.13
N CYS A 122 -8.36 -5.04 10.17
CA CYS A 122 -7.43 -6.16 10.11
C CYS A 122 -6.82 -6.33 8.71
N ASP A 123 -7.63 -6.26 7.65
CA ASP A 123 -7.15 -6.35 6.27
C ASP A 123 -6.12 -5.23 5.98
N HIS A 124 -6.42 -4.01 6.41
CA HIS A 124 -5.52 -2.87 6.33
C HIS A 124 -4.19 -3.13 7.05
N GLN A 125 -4.22 -3.59 8.30
CA GLN A 125 -2.98 -3.86 9.04
C GLN A 125 -2.13 -4.96 8.38
N LEU A 126 -2.75 -6.01 7.82
CA LEU A 126 -2.03 -7.05 7.10
C LEU A 126 -1.32 -6.49 5.86
N TYR A 127 -1.98 -5.61 5.10
CA TYR A 127 -1.33 -4.91 4.00
C TYR A 127 -0.14 -4.08 4.47
N ILE A 128 -0.30 -3.32 5.56
CA ILE A 128 0.78 -2.51 6.13
C ILE A 128 1.97 -3.39 6.55
N GLU A 129 1.73 -4.54 7.19
CA GLU A 129 2.80 -5.48 7.56
C GLU A 129 3.49 -6.08 6.33
N LEU A 130 2.74 -6.50 5.31
CA LEU A 130 3.32 -7.01 4.07
C LEU A 130 4.18 -5.95 3.39
N LEU A 131 3.67 -4.72 3.27
CA LEU A 131 4.37 -3.58 2.69
C LEU A 131 5.63 -3.20 3.48
N ARG A 132 5.63 -3.28 4.82
CA ARG A 132 6.83 -3.08 5.66
C ARG A 132 7.92 -4.09 5.34
N ILE A 133 7.55 -5.36 5.21
CA ILE A 133 8.50 -6.44 4.89
C ILE A 133 9.07 -6.22 3.48
N LEU A 134 8.20 -5.93 2.51
CA LEU A 134 8.61 -5.70 1.12
C LEU A 134 9.48 -4.43 0.97
N ASP A 135 9.12 -3.31 1.60
CA ASP A 135 9.95 -2.09 1.64
C ASP A 135 11.36 -2.39 2.19
N HIS A 136 11.42 -3.10 3.31
CA HIS A 136 12.70 -3.50 3.91
C HIS A 136 13.53 -4.34 2.94
N PHE A 137 12.91 -5.34 2.32
CA PHE A 137 13.53 -6.21 1.33
C PHE A 137 14.07 -5.42 0.13
N PHE A 138 13.22 -4.62 -0.53
CA PHE A 138 13.60 -3.87 -1.71
C PHE A 138 14.77 -2.93 -1.45
N ARG A 139 14.73 -2.19 -0.34
CA ARG A 139 15.83 -1.29 0.03
C ARG A 139 17.12 -2.03 0.35
N ARG A 140 17.05 -3.11 1.11
CA ARG A 140 18.23 -3.92 1.47
C ARG A 140 18.94 -4.45 0.23
N HIS A 141 18.17 -4.81 -0.79
CA HIS A 141 18.70 -5.35 -2.05
C HIS A 141 18.87 -4.30 -3.14
N SER A 142 18.67 -3.01 -2.84
CA SER A 142 18.76 -1.93 -3.84
C SER A 142 17.90 -2.21 -5.09
N ILE A 143 16.69 -2.72 -4.88
CA ILE A 143 15.67 -2.90 -5.91
C ILE A 143 14.78 -1.66 -5.84
N SER A 144 14.75 -0.88 -6.92
CA SER A 144 13.85 0.28 -6.99
C SER A 144 12.42 -0.19 -7.25
N TYR A 145 11.50 0.29 -6.42
CA TYR A 145 10.07 0.05 -6.56
C TYR A 145 9.29 1.33 -6.27
N MET A 146 8.06 1.44 -6.75
CA MET A 146 7.19 2.59 -6.45
C MET A 146 5.71 2.18 -6.40
N MET A 147 4.91 2.92 -5.63
CA MET A 147 3.45 2.84 -5.69
C MET A 147 2.94 3.34 -7.04
N ILE A 148 1.90 2.69 -7.57
CA ILE A 148 1.24 3.04 -8.82
C ILE A 148 -0.28 2.85 -8.71
N ASP A 149 -1.01 3.18 -9.77
CA ASP A 149 -2.47 3.03 -9.90
C ASP A 149 -3.28 3.48 -8.65
N GLY A 150 -4.19 2.65 -8.15
CA GLY A 150 -5.08 2.98 -7.03
C GLY A 150 -4.32 3.23 -5.73
N THR A 151 -3.22 2.50 -5.52
CA THR A 151 -2.33 2.67 -4.37
C THR A 151 -1.67 4.05 -4.35
N LEU A 152 -1.13 4.50 -5.49
CA LEU A 152 -0.55 5.84 -5.62
C LEU A 152 -1.62 6.92 -5.48
N LEU A 153 -2.80 6.71 -6.06
CA LEU A 153 -3.90 7.67 -5.95
C LEU A 153 -4.36 7.84 -4.49
N GLY A 154 -4.54 6.74 -3.75
CA GLY A 154 -4.84 6.79 -2.33
C GLY A 154 -3.77 7.54 -1.54
N SER A 155 -2.49 7.24 -1.77
CA SER A 155 -1.38 8.00 -1.16
C SER A 155 -1.46 9.50 -1.51
N TYR A 156 -1.94 9.85 -2.71
CA TYR A 156 -2.04 11.23 -3.17
C TYR A 156 -3.27 11.99 -2.61
N THR A 157 -4.40 11.30 -2.40
CA THR A 157 -5.69 11.91 -2.02
C THR A 157 -6.04 11.73 -0.55
N ASN A 158 -5.57 10.67 0.09
CA ASN A 158 -5.94 10.27 1.46
C ASN A 158 -4.73 9.99 2.36
N HIS A 159 -3.50 10.04 1.82
CA HIS A 159 -2.28 9.59 2.52
C HIS A 159 -2.36 8.13 3.00
N ASP A 160 -3.20 7.31 2.38
CA ASP A 160 -3.49 5.90 2.72
C ASP A 160 -4.25 5.25 1.56
N PHE A 161 -4.77 4.03 1.70
CA PHE A 161 -5.67 3.42 0.73
C PHE A 161 -6.82 4.34 0.30
N LEU A 162 -7.24 4.21 -0.96
CA LEU A 162 -8.57 4.65 -1.34
C LEU A 162 -9.59 3.81 -0.57
N PRO A 163 -10.61 4.41 0.09
CA PRO A 163 -11.53 3.65 0.94
C PRO A 163 -12.19 2.46 0.23
N TRP A 164 -12.51 2.61 -1.06
CA TRP A 164 -13.21 1.63 -1.88
C TRP A 164 -12.29 0.69 -2.67
N ASP A 165 -10.99 0.69 -2.41
CA ASP A 165 -9.97 -0.14 -3.07
C ASP A 165 -9.51 -1.25 -2.11
N ASP A 166 -9.23 -2.45 -2.64
CA ASP A 166 -8.92 -3.63 -1.82
C ASP A 166 -7.62 -4.37 -2.19
N ASP A 167 -6.83 -3.81 -3.09
CA ASP A 167 -5.52 -4.32 -3.52
C ASP A 167 -4.41 -3.28 -3.37
N VAL A 168 -3.18 -3.74 -3.57
CA VAL A 168 -1.97 -2.93 -3.59
C VAL A 168 -1.21 -3.20 -4.87
N ASP A 169 -0.92 -2.13 -5.59
CA ASP A 169 -0.13 -2.19 -6.81
C ASP A 169 1.21 -1.48 -6.62
N LEU A 170 2.28 -2.23 -6.87
CA LEU A 170 3.65 -1.75 -6.91
C LEU A 170 4.25 -1.97 -8.29
N ARG A 171 5.25 -1.15 -8.63
CA ARG A 171 6.02 -1.29 -9.86
C ARG A 171 7.50 -1.41 -9.60
N VAL A 172 8.15 -2.34 -10.29
CA VAL A 172 9.59 -2.62 -10.20
C VAL A 172 10.22 -2.54 -11.59
N LEU A 173 11.50 -2.20 -11.67
CA LEU A 173 12.21 -2.23 -12.96
C LEU A 173 12.37 -3.68 -13.46
N MET A 174 12.09 -3.90 -14.74
CA MET A 174 12.10 -5.23 -15.37
C MET A 174 13.46 -5.93 -15.23
N ARG A 175 14.56 -5.16 -15.31
CA ARG A 175 15.92 -5.66 -15.08
C ARG A 175 16.13 -6.31 -13.71
N ASP A 176 15.34 -5.93 -12.70
CA ASP A 176 15.44 -6.45 -11.34
C ASP A 176 14.52 -7.66 -11.09
N ARG A 177 13.60 -7.99 -12.01
CA ARG A 177 12.59 -9.04 -11.82
C ARG A 177 13.18 -10.39 -11.42
N SER A 178 14.11 -10.92 -12.22
CA SER A 178 14.70 -12.25 -11.96
C SER A 178 15.45 -12.27 -10.62
N ARG A 179 16.22 -11.21 -10.34
CA ARG A 179 16.96 -11.04 -9.10
C ARG A 179 16.02 -10.95 -7.89
N MET A 180 14.96 -10.15 -8.00
CA MET A 180 13.92 -10.01 -6.98
C MET A 180 13.29 -11.36 -6.65
N TYR A 181 12.87 -12.12 -7.67
CA TYR A 181 12.26 -13.43 -7.50
C TYR A 181 13.17 -14.40 -6.74
N THR A 182 14.43 -14.53 -7.18
CA THR A 182 15.41 -15.41 -6.52
C THR A 182 15.65 -15.02 -5.07
N LEU A 183 15.81 -13.73 -4.78
CA LEU A 183 16.07 -13.24 -3.43
C LEU A 183 14.85 -13.40 -2.51
N LEU A 184 13.64 -13.12 -3.00
CA LEU A 184 12.40 -13.35 -2.24
C LEU A 184 12.24 -14.82 -1.86
N HIS A 185 12.49 -15.72 -2.83
CA HIS A 185 12.41 -17.16 -2.56
C HIS A 185 13.44 -17.59 -1.52
N GLN A 186 14.68 -17.07 -1.58
CA GLN A 186 15.74 -17.39 -0.63
C GLN A 186 15.50 -16.85 0.79
N GLU A 187 14.92 -15.65 0.93
CA GLU A 187 14.76 -14.99 2.23
C GLU A 187 13.42 -15.30 2.90
N PHE A 188 12.36 -15.51 2.12
CA PHE A 188 10.99 -15.58 2.61
C PHE A 188 10.25 -16.84 2.20
N GLU A 189 10.95 -17.91 1.80
CA GLU A 189 10.35 -19.14 1.27
C GLU A 189 9.04 -19.52 1.97
N HIS A 190 9.02 -19.58 3.30
CA HIS A 190 7.84 -19.98 4.09
C HIS A 190 6.97 -18.84 4.63
N THR A 191 7.39 -17.59 4.48
CA THR A 191 6.71 -16.42 5.08
C THR A 191 6.01 -15.54 4.06
N ILE A 192 6.52 -15.44 2.83
CA ILE A 192 5.88 -14.75 1.71
C ILE A 192 5.95 -15.66 0.49
N ARG A 193 4.82 -15.87 -0.18
CA ARG A 193 4.78 -16.56 -1.47
C ARG A 193 4.77 -15.53 -2.59
N ILE A 194 5.42 -15.88 -3.69
CA ILE A 194 5.37 -15.14 -4.95
C ILE A 194 4.84 -16.09 -6.03
N LEU A 195 3.81 -15.65 -6.75
CA LEU A 195 3.29 -16.35 -7.91
C LEU A 195 3.48 -15.49 -9.16
N ASN A 196 4.08 -16.07 -10.19
CA ASN A 196 4.22 -15.39 -11.47
C ASN A 196 2.96 -15.62 -12.31
N ILE A 197 2.39 -14.53 -12.82
CA ILE A 197 1.24 -14.54 -13.71
C ILE A 197 1.68 -14.01 -15.07
N SER A 198 1.23 -14.69 -16.13
CA SER A 198 1.41 -14.27 -17.50
C SER A 198 0.12 -14.53 -18.25
N ASN A 199 -0.55 -13.48 -18.67
CA ASN A 199 -1.82 -13.55 -19.40
C ASN A 199 -1.92 -12.41 -20.44
N GLU A 200 -3.10 -12.22 -21.02
CA GLU A 200 -3.37 -11.13 -21.98
C GLU A 200 -3.12 -9.72 -21.42
N PHE A 201 -3.11 -9.54 -20.09
CA PHE A 201 -2.84 -8.26 -19.42
C PHE A 201 -1.36 -8.02 -19.11
N GLY A 202 -0.48 -8.95 -19.52
CA GLY A 202 0.97 -8.88 -19.39
C GLY A 202 1.52 -9.82 -18.33
N ARG A 203 2.74 -9.52 -17.86
CA ARG A 203 3.43 -10.27 -16.81
C ARG A 203 3.43 -9.47 -15.52
N TYR A 204 3.00 -10.11 -14.46
CA TYR A 204 2.99 -9.54 -13.12
C TYR A 204 3.13 -10.64 -12.08
N ASP A 205 3.54 -10.27 -10.88
CA ASP A 205 3.71 -11.20 -9.79
C ASP A 205 2.78 -10.84 -8.64
N ILE A 206 2.23 -11.86 -7.98
CA ILE A 206 1.34 -11.71 -6.82
C ILE A 206 2.09 -12.18 -5.57
N LEU A 207 2.22 -11.30 -4.58
CA LEU A 207 2.88 -11.59 -3.31
C LEU A 207 1.88 -11.59 -2.17
N TYR A 208 1.93 -12.62 -1.32
CA TYR A 208 0.97 -12.78 -0.23
C TYR A 208 1.54 -13.63 0.92
N PHE A 209 0.89 -13.53 2.08
CA PHE A 209 1.18 -14.41 3.20
C PHE A 209 0.55 -15.79 2.97
N PRO A 210 1.31 -16.91 3.00
CA PRO A 210 0.76 -18.24 2.78
C PRO A 210 -0.26 -18.67 3.84
N TRP A 211 -0.19 -18.07 5.03
CA TRP A 211 -1.12 -18.33 6.14
C TRP A 211 -2.36 -17.44 6.09
N SER A 212 -2.52 -16.52 5.15
CA SER A 212 -3.73 -15.71 5.04
C SER A 212 -4.81 -16.43 4.19
N PRO A 213 -6.10 -16.04 4.29
CA PRO A 213 -7.20 -16.73 3.61
C PRO A 213 -7.02 -16.73 2.08
N LYS A 214 -7.48 -17.79 1.42
CA LYS A 214 -7.48 -17.86 -0.06
C LYS A 214 -8.32 -16.74 -0.67
N ALA A 215 -7.82 -16.20 -1.77
CA ALA A 215 -8.52 -15.20 -2.57
C ALA A 215 -9.41 -15.93 -3.60
N GLY A 216 -10.70 -16.07 -3.27
CA GLY A 216 -11.65 -16.82 -4.10
C GLY A 216 -11.19 -18.25 -4.40
N ILE A 217 -11.22 -18.64 -5.68
CA ILE A 217 -10.85 -19.97 -6.16
C ILE A 217 -9.37 -20.09 -6.56
N TYR A 218 -8.59 -19.01 -6.44
CA TYR A 218 -7.25 -18.95 -6.97
C TYR A 218 -6.20 -19.50 -6.00
N ASN A 219 -5.00 -19.74 -6.53
CA ASN A 219 -3.90 -20.33 -5.77
C ASN A 219 -3.17 -19.33 -4.85
N TRP A 220 -3.49 -18.05 -4.91
CA TRP A 220 -3.01 -17.02 -3.99
C TRP A 220 -3.96 -16.76 -2.82
N SER A 221 -3.45 -16.07 -1.82
CA SER A 221 -4.22 -15.62 -0.66
C SER A 221 -4.50 -14.11 -0.74
N TYR A 222 -5.44 -13.66 0.08
CA TYR A 222 -5.73 -12.27 0.36
C TYR A 222 -5.29 -11.95 1.80
N PRO A 223 -4.74 -10.77 2.10
CA PRO A 223 -4.36 -9.69 1.19
C PRO A 223 -3.21 -10.05 0.23
N ASN A 224 -3.16 -9.42 -0.95
CA ASN A 224 -2.08 -9.64 -1.92
C ASN A 224 -1.57 -8.34 -2.55
N VAL A 225 -0.26 -8.29 -2.80
CA VAL A 225 0.42 -7.19 -3.47
C VAL A 225 0.74 -7.61 -4.90
N HIS A 226 0.29 -6.81 -5.87
CA HIS A 226 0.65 -6.97 -7.27
C HIS A 226 1.94 -6.22 -7.58
N ILE A 227 2.90 -6.92 -8.20
CA ILE A 227 4.11 -6.33 -8.77
C ILE A 227 4.02 -6.40 -10.28
N THR A 228 4.01 -5.23 -10.87
CA THR A 228 4.11 -5.02 -12.31
C THR A 228 5.49 -4.45 -12.67
N TYR A 229 5.82 -4.45 -13.96
CA TYR A 229 7.19 -4.17 -14.40
C TYR A 229 7.27 -2.96 -15.34
N LEU A 230 8.32 -2.15 -15.14
CA LEU A 230 8.73 -1.09 -16.06
C LEU A 230 9.98 -1.51 -16.81
N ASP A 231 9.93 -1.42 -18.12
CA ASP A 231 11.13 -1.44 -18.96
C ASP A 231 11.56 -0.01 -19.30
N GLU A 232 12.80 0.16 -19.72
CA GLU A 232 13.43 1.46 -19.81
C GLU A 232 14.51 1.60 -20.87
N ASN A 233 14.65 2.80 -21.43
CA ASN A 233 15.84 3.22 -22.16
C ASN A 233 16.57 4.34 -21.40
N SER A 234 17.50 5.05 -22.05
CA SER A 234 18.26 6.13 -21.41
C SER A 234 17.40 7.31 -20.92
N THR A 235 16.22 7.53 -21.49
CA THR A 235 15.41 8.75 -21.26
C THR A 235 13.98 8.48 -20.77
N HIS A 236 13.41 7.31 -21.07
CA HIS A 236 12.02 6.99 -20.79
C HIS A 236 11.85 5.61 -20.13
N VAL A 237 10.68 5.44 -19.50
CA VAL A 237 10.17 4.17 -18.99
C VAL A 237 8.81 3.88 -19.60
N TRP A 238 8.43 2.60 -19.69
CA TRP A 238 7.10 2.16 -20.11
C TRP A 238 6.76 0.84 -19.42
N ARG A 239 5.47 0.53 -19.32
CA ARG A 239 5.02 -0.75 -18.76
C ARG A 239 5.47 -1.90 -19.67
N GLU A 240 6.05 -2.94 -19.07
CA GLU A 240 6.30 -4.19 -19.78
C GLU A 240 4.96 -4.89 -20.07
N TYR A 241 4.79 -5.31 -21.32
CA TYR A 241 3.71 -6.16 -21.80
C TYR A 241 4.32 -7.34 -22.55
N ASN A 242 3.50 -8.37 -22.78
CA ASN A 242 3.83 -9.41 -23.75
C ASN A 242 4.00 -8.79 -25.15
N ASP A 243 4.88 -9.38 -25.97
CA ASP A 243 5.53 -8.84 -27.20
C ASP A 243 4.64 -8.26 -28.33
N ASN A 244 3.32 -8.10 -28.12
CA ASN A 244 2.31 -7.77 -29.13
C ASN A 244 1.74 -6.34 -29.06
N TYR A 245 2.13 -5.51 -28.10
CA TYR A 245 1.70 -4.10 -28.04
C TYR A 245 2.84 -3.16 -28.46
N SER A 246 2.51 -2.09 -29.20
CA SER A 246 3.47 -1.04 -29.57
C SER A 246 3.97 -0.32 -28.31
N ILE A 247 5.03 -0.90 -27.74
CA ILE A 247 5.69 -0.62 -26.46
C ILE A 247 6.00 0.87 -26.18
N HIS A 248 6.03 1.73 -27.20
CA HIS A 248 6.49 3.12 -27.08
C HIS A 248 5.39 4.18 -26.93
N ASP A 249 4.12 3.82 -27.19
CA ASP A 249 3.02 4.79 -27.25
C ASP A 249 2.55 5.32 -25.89
N CYS A 250 3.03 4.73 -24.78
CA CYS A 250 2.68 5.10 -23.40
C CYS A 250 3.93 5.31 -22.52
N SER A 251 5.03 5.72 -23.13
CA SER A 251 6.29 5.97 -22.41
C SER A 251 6.26 7.28 -21.62
N ILE A 252 6.92 7.29 -20.46
CA ILE A 252 7.04 8.43 -19.55
C ILE A 252 8.51 8.81 -19.44
N SER A 253 8.79 10.11 -19.44
CA SER A 253 10.13 10.61 -19.15
C SER A 253 10.61 10.12 -17.78
N LYS A 254 11.85 9.61 -17.73
CA LYS A 254 12.52 9.26 -16.47
C LYS A 254 12.62 10.43 -15.51
N LEU A 255 12.64 11.66 -16.01
CA LEU A 255 12.72 12.86 -15.17
C LEU A 255 11.43 13.12 -14.39
N ASP A 256 10.28 12.63 -14.87
CA ASP A 256 8.99 12.74 -14.19
C ASP A 256 8.78 11.61 -13.17
N ILE A 257 9.50 10.50 -13.31
CA ILE A 257 9.45 9.36 -12.38
C ILE A 257 10.55 9.43 -11.32
N PHE A 258 11.79 9.68 -11.71
CA PHE A 258 12.98 9.58 -10.85
C PHE A 258 13.61 10.93 -10.52
N PRO A 259 14.30 11.09 -9.37
CA PRO A 259 14.37 10.11 -8.30
C PRO A 259 12.99 9.97 -7.65
N LEU A 260 12.73 8.77 -7.13
CA LEU A 260 11.51 8.53 -6.39
C LEU A 260 11.47 9.40 -5.13
N VAL A 261 10.27 9.69 -4.65
CA VAL A 261 10.03 10.46 -3.43
C VAL A 261 9.24 9.62 -2.45
N TRP A 262 9.50 9.74 -1.15
CA TRP A 262 8.68 9.06 -0.14
C TRP A 262 7.37 9.80 0.07
N ARG A 263 6.24 9.10 -0.05
CA ARG A 263 4.91 9.61 0.28
C ARG A 263 4.28 8.80 1.41
N PRO A 264 3.44 9.43 2.26
CA PRO A 264 2.67 8.73 3.27
C PRO A 264 1.72 7.69 2.65
N PHE A 265 1.63 6.53 3.29
CA PHE A 265 0.63 5.51 3.00
C PHE A 265 0.26 4.80 4.30
N GLY A 266 -0.81 5.27 4.93
CA GLY A 266 -1.26 4.82 6.25
C GLY A 266 -0.20 5.11 7.31
N GLN A 267 0.31 4.06 7.94
CA GLN A 267 1.30 4.14 9.02
C GLN A 267 2.76 4.17 8.53
N ILE A 268 2.99 4.09 7.22
CA ILE A 268 4.33 3.96 6.64
C ILE A 268 4.58 5.00 5.55
N TRP A 269 5.84 5.12 5.16
CA TRP A 269 6.26 5.84 3.97
C TRP A 269 6.59 4.83 2.87
N LEU A 270 6.13 5.07 1.65
CA LEU A 270 6.47 4.27 0.49
C LEU A 270 7.00 5.14 -0.66
N PRO A 271 7.89 4.61 -1.52
CA PRO A 271 8.37 5.36 -2.67
C PRO A 271 7.23 5.57 -3.68
N ALA A 272 7.22 6.76 -4.26
CA ALA A 272 6.31 7.18 -5.30
C ALA A 272 7.11 7.86 -6.42
N PRO A 273 6.55 7.94 -7.63
CA PRO A 273 7.08 8.78 -8.70
C PRO A 273 7.29 10.21 -8.22
N ARG A 274 8.33 10.88 -8.75
CA ARG A 274 8.63 12.29 -8.46
C ARG A 274 7.42 13.19 -8.71
N GLU A 275 6.71 12.97 -9.83
CA GLU A 275 5.54 13.76 -10.24
C GLU A 275 4.31 12.83 -10.46
N PRO A 276 3.54 12.49 -9.39
CA PRO A 276 2.40 11.57 -9.49
C PRO A 276 1.32 12.02 -10.48
N LEU A 277 1.12 13.34 -10.64
CA LEU A 277 0.11 13.90 -11.54
C LEU A 277 0.33 13.48 -13.01
N VAL A 278 1.58 13.29 -13.43
CA VAL A 278 1.90 12.86 -14.80
C VAL A 278 1.29 11.49 -15.08
N ILE A 279 1.33 10.58 -14.10
CA ILE A 279 0.74 9.25 -14.22
C ILE A 279 -0.78 9.34 -14.31
N PHE A 280 -1.43 10.11 -13.43
CA PHE A 280 -2.89 10.23 -13.46
C PHE A 280 -3.41 10.88 -14.75
N GLU A 281 -2.68 11.85 -15.30
CA GLU A 281 -2.99 12.46 -16.59
C GLU A 281 -2.86 11.47 -17.75
N LEU A 282 -1.81 10.63 -17.75
CA LEU A 282 -1.62 9.55 -18.74
C LEU A 282 -2.71 8.48 -18.67
N LEU A 283 -3.15 8.13 -17.46
CA LEU A 283 -4.28 7.23 -17.22
C LEU A 283 -5.64 7.89 -17.53
N GLN A 284 -5.66 9.16 -17.94
CA GLN A 284 -6.84 9.97 -18.18
C GLN A 284 -7.78 10.09 -16.97
N TRP A 285 -7.24 10.03 -15.76
CA TRP A 285 -7.99 10.25 -14.53
C TRP A 285 -8.19 11.76 -14.33
N LYS A 286 -9.03 12.37 -15.18
CA LYS A 286 -9.23 13.84 -15.23
C LYS A 286 -10.13 14.39 -14.12
N SER A 287 -10.72 13.51 -13.29
CA SER A 287 -11.77 13.87 -12.32
C SER A 287 -11.58 13.26 -10.93
N PHE A 288 -10.39 12.71 -10.60
CA PHE A 288 -10.15 12.14 -9.26
C PHE A 288 -10.28 13.19 -8.15
N ASP A 289 -10.23 14.47 -8.47
CA ASP A 289 -10.41 15.60 -7.56
C ASP A 289 -11.89 16.03 -7.41
N LYS A 290 -12.82 15.41 -8.14
CA LYS A 290 -14.23 15.81 -8.18
C LYS A 290 -15.19 14.66 -7.93
N LEU A 291 -14.93 13.52 -8.56
CA LEU A 291 -15.84 12.39 -8.61
C LEU A 291 -15.04 11.09 -8.51
N TYR A 292 -15.40 10.27 -7.53
CA TYR A 292 -14.80 8.97 -7.32
C TYR A 292 -15.68 7.85 -7.84
N TYR A 293 -15.01 6.77 -8.24
CA TYR A 293 -15.62 5.58 -8.79
C TYR A 293 -15.00 4.36 -8.11
N ALA A 294 -15.84 3.51 -7.53
CA ALA A 294 -15.41 2.19 -7.10
C ALA A 294 -15.41 1.23 -8.29
N LYS A 295 -14.36 0.41 -8.40
CA LYS A 295 -14.39 -0.78 -9.24
C LYS A 295 -15.38 -1.78 -8.63
N ASN A 296 -16.10 -2.51 -9.47
CA ASN A 296 -17.01 -3.57 -9.05
C ASN A 296 -16.30 -4.92 -8.82
N TYR A 297 -14.98 -4.94 -8.75
CA TYR A 297 -14.21 -6.15 -8.44
C TYR A 297 -13.91 -6.21 -6.94
N SER A 298 -13.74 -7.42 -6.41
CA SER A 298 -13.16 -7.63 -5.08
C SER A 298 -12.03 -8.64 -5.18
N HIS A 299 -10.83 -8.21 -4.84
CA HIS A 299 -9.65 -9.06 -4.79
C HIS A 299 -9.69 -10.04 -3.60
N LYS A 300 -10.44 -9.71 -2.54
CA LYS A 300 -10.69 -10.64 -1.43
C LYS A 300 -11.36 -11.94 -1.87
N TYR A 301 -12.28 -11.83 -2.83
CA TYR A 301 -13.06 -12.96 -3.34
C TYR A 301 -12.72 -13.32 -4.79
N GLU A 302 -11.82 -12.57 -5.43
CA GLU A 302 -11.44 -12.67 -6.84
C GLU A 302 -12.66 -12.78 -7.78
N ARG A 303 -13.62 -11.87 -7.60
CA ARG A 303 -14.84 -11.82 -8.41
C ARG A 303 -15.44 -10.43 -8.48
N ALA A 304 -16.26 -10.20 -9.50
CA ALA A 304 -17.15 -9.05 -9.51
C ALA A 304 -18.18 -9.17 -8.37
N ILE A 305 -18.44 -8.05 -7.69
CA ILE A 305 -19.50 -7.91 -6.70
C ILE A 305 -20.64 -7.06 -7.27
N PRO A 306 -21.89 -7.21 -6.77
CA PRO A 306 -23.02 -6.42 -7.26
C PRO A 306 -22.72 -4.93 -7.26
N PHE A 307 -23.08 -4.27 -8.35
CA PHE A 307 -22.86 -2.84 -8.53
C PHE A 307 -23.74 -2.05 -7.55
N ILE A 308 -23.18 -1.66 -6.41
CA ILE A 308 -23.64 -0.47 -5.71
C ILE A 308 -23.27 0.69 -6.65
N ASP A 309 -24.15 1.67 -6.87
CA ASP A 309 -23.82 2.87 -7.66
C ASP A 309 -22.67 3.61 -6.95
N GLY A 310 -21.45 3.15 -7.20
CA GLY A 310 -20.25 3.45 -6.43
C GLY A 310 -19.64 4.75 -6.90
N ARG A 311 -20.47 5.78 -6.97
CA ARG A 311 -20.11 7.12 -7.39
C ARG A 311 -20.46 8.09 -6.29
N ALA A 312 -19.46 8.77 -5.77
CA ALA A 312 -19.68 9.85 -4.83
C ALA A 312 -18.84 11.06 -5.23
N ARG A 313 -19.41 12.25 -5.07
CA ARG A 313 -18.65 13.48 -5.19
C ARG A 313 -17.72 13.59 -3.98
N LEU A 314 -16.53 14.11 -4.21
CA LEU A 314 -15.48 14.23 -3.20
C LEU A 314 -16.00 14.82 -1.86
N HIS A 315 -16.81 15.89 -1.91
CA HIS A 315 -17.32 16.56 -0.71
C HIS A 315 -18.32 15.73 0.11
N GLN A 316 -19.02 14.76 -0.50
CA GLN A 316 -19.94 13.87 0.20
C GLN A 316 -19.18 12.87 1.09
N LEU A 317 -17.89 12.66 0.81
CA LEU A 317 -17.05 11.69 1.49
C LEU A 317 -16.25 12.26 2.67
N TYR A 318 -16.06 13.60 2.73
CA TYR A 318 -15.31 14.27 3.80
C TYR A 318 -15.79 13.96 5.23
N PRO A 319 -17.10 13.75 5.49
CA PRO A 319 -17.56 13.35 6.82
C PRO A 319 -17.11 11.94 7.25
N TYR A 320 -16.66 11.10 6.31
CA TYR A 320 -16.36 9.69 6.53
C TYR A 320 -14.86 9.39 6.46
N TYR A 321 -14.16 10.04 5.53
CA TYR A 321 -12.77 9.76 5.19
C TYR A 321 -11.90 11.02 5.27
N PRO A 322 -10.70 10.92 5.86
CA PRO A 322 -9.70 11.97 5.75
C PRO A 322 -9.31 12.25 4.29
N TRP A 323 -8.99 13.50 3.97
CA TRP A 323 -8.61 13.93 2.63
C TRP A 323 -7.42 14.89 2.66
N VAL A 324 -6.67 14.92 1.57
CA VAL A 324 -5.52 15.82 1.42
C VAL A 324 -5.99 17.18 0.90
N LYS A 325 -5.69 18.22 1.68
CA LYS A 325 -5.76 19.62 1.25
C LYS A 325 -4.37 20.07 0.82
N ARG A 326 -4.25 20.55 -0.42
CA ARG A 326 -2.96 20.88 -1.04
C ARG A 326 -2.83 22.36 -1.35
N TYR A 327 -1.67 22.93 -1.02
CA TYR A 327 -1.30 24.31 -1.29
C TYR A 327 0.06 24.34 -1.97
N CYS A 328 0.12 24.74 -3.23
CA CYS A 328 1.36 24.73 -4.01
C CYS A 328 1.85 26.14 -4.31
N LEU A 329 3.11 26.41 -3.97
CA LEU A 329 3.85 27.59 -4.41
C LEU A 329 4.68 27.25 -5.65
N LYS A 330 5.66 28.11 -5.99
CA LYS A 330 6.55 27.90 -7.15
C LYS A 330 7.50 26.72 -6.95
N THR A 331 8.01 26.52 -5.74
CA THR A 331 9.11 25.58 -5.45
C THR A 331 8.73 24.41 -4.54
N TYR A 332 7.57 24.46 -3.89
CA TYR A 332 7.10 23.39 -3.02
C TYR A 332 5.57 23.35 -2.94
N CYS A 333 5.04 22.22 -2.48
CA CYS A 333 3.65 22.01 -2.11
C CYS A 333 3.57 21.58 -0.65
N ILE A 334 2.59 22.12 0.07
CA ILE A 334 2.18 21.65 1.39
C ILE A 334 0.93 20.80 1.23
N GLU A 335 0.95 19.62 1.82
CA GLU A 335 -0.17 18.69 1.87
C GLU A 335 -0.58 18.48 3.33
N GLN A 336 -1.83 18.79 3.64
CA GLN A 336 -2.42 18.59 4.95
C GLN A 336 -3.44 17.47 4.86
N LEU A 337 -3.29 16.42 5.66
CA LEU A 337 -4.34 15.43 5.81
C LEU A 337 -5.37 15.96 6.80
N VAL A 338 -6.60 16.12 6.34
CA VAL A 338 -7.70 16.73 7.10
C VAL A 338 -8.80 15.70 7.31
N ALA A 339 -9.44 15.71 8.49
CA ALA A 339 -10.64 14.94 8.78
C ALA A 339 -11.68 15.80 9.51
N ILE A 340 -12.96 15.44 9.43
CA ILE A 340 -14.03 16.09 10.19
C ILE A 340 -14.23 15.35 11.51
N TYR A 341 -14.12 16.07 12.63
CA TYR A 341 -14.44 15.56 13.96
C TYR A 341 -15.31 16.58 14.69
N ASN A 342 -16.45 16.16 15.24
CA ASN A 342 -17.43 17.03 15.89
C ASN A 342 -17.75 18.31 15.07
N ASN A 343 -18.00 18.15 13.77
CA ASN A 343 -18.28 19.24 12.82
C ASN A 343 -17.14 20.26 12.64
N THR A 344 -15.91 19.91 13.03
CA THR A 344 -14.72 20.75 12.85
C THR A 344 -13.68 20.05 11.99
N ASN A 345 -13.03 20.79 11.09
CA ASN A 345 -11.91 20.28 10.32
C ASN A 345 -10.67 20.22 11.21
N ILE A 346 -10.09 19.02 11.34
CA ILE A 346 -8.86 18.77 12.08
C ILE A 346 -7.78 18.34 11.09
N THR A 347 -6.62 18.99 11.17
CA THR A 347 -5.41 18.53 10.47
C THR A 347 -4.75 17.41 11.29
N ILE A 348 -4.72 16.21 10.72
CA ILE A 348 -4.06 15.03 11.28
C ILE A 348 -2.55 15.24 11.21
N HIS A 349 -2.02 15.48 10.01
CA HIS A 349 -0.60 15.77 9.79
C HIS A 349 -0.39 16.64 8.55
N THR A 350 0.79 17.25 8.50
CA THR A 350 1.24 18.09 7.39
C THR A 350 2.54 17.53 6.80
N VAL A 351 2.64 17.49 5.47
CA VAL A 351 3.84 17.12 4.72
C VAL A 351 4.20 18.23 3.73
N GLN A 352 5.49 18.44 3.51
CA GLN A 352 5.98 19.33 2.47
C GLN A 352 6.71 18.52 1.40
N PHE A 353 6.37 18.76 0.13
CA PHE A 353 7.01 18.18 -1.03
C PHE A 353 7.67 19.28 -1.85
N GLU A 354 8.89 19.04 -2.33
CA GLU A 354 9.49 19.90 -3.35
C GLU A 354 8.66 19.80 -4.64
N LYS A 355 8.47 20.93 -5.31
CA LYS A 355 7.73 21.02 -6.56
C LYS A 355 8.76 21.17 -7.68
N TYR A 356 8.86 20.16 -8.53
CA TYR A 356 9.88 20.17 -9.58
C TYR A 356 9.38 20.80 -10.88
N ARG A 357 8.05 20.86 -11.11
CA ARG A 357 7.45 21.52 -12.29
C ARG A 357 6.18 22.32 -11.99
N ILE A 358 5.96 23.40 -12.75
CA ILE A 358 4.72 24.21 -12.70
C ILE A 358 3.61 23.57 -13.56
N LYS A 359 3.98 22.88 -14.64
CA LYS A 359 3.11 22.09 -15.53
C LYS A 359 3.86 20.86 -16.07
N PRO A 360 3.21 19.71 -16.21
CA PRO A 360 3.76 18.55 -16.90
C PRO A 360 4.22 18.86 -18.33
N SER A 361 5.38 18.37 -18.75
CA SER A 361 5.77 18.40 -20.18
C SER A 361 5.16 17.18 -20.88
N PHE A 362 3.99 17.34 -21.48
CA PHE A 362 3.43 16.29 -22.32
C PHE A 362 3.87 16.46 -23.76
N ASP A 363 4.26 15.37 -24.41
CA ASP A 363 4.14 15.30 -25.84
C ASP A 363 2.64 15.43 -26.19
N SER A 364 2.30 16.52 -26.89
CA SER A 364 0.94 16.83 -27.33
C SER A 364 0.24 15.68 -28.07
N LYS A 365 1.00 14.71 -28.58
CA LYS A 365 0.51 13.50 -29.25
C LYS A 365 -0.17 12.48 -28.33
N LEU A 366 0.05 12.52 -27.02
CA LEU A 366 -0.48 11.54 -26.04
C LEU A 366 -1.89 11.86 -25.52
N LYS A 367 -2.43 13.06 -25.80
CA LYS A 367 -3.68 13.56 -25.19
C LYS A 367 -4.95 12.74 -25.48
N ASN A 368 -4.94 11.88 -26.48
CA ASN A 368 -6.12 11.15 -26.97
C ASN A 368 -6.06 9.62 -26.77
N ARG A 369 -5.08 9.07 -26.02
CA ARG A 369 -4.92 7.61 -25.85
C ARG A 369 -5.04 7.20 -24.39
N THR A 370 -5.81 6.15 -24.11
CA THR A 370 -5.90 5.53 -22.78
C THR A 370 -4.75 4.55 -22.64
N CYS A 371 -3.75 4.91 -21.84
CA CYS A 371 -2.67 4.02 -21.44
C CYS A 371 -3.12 3.20 -20.22
N SER A 372 -2.78 1.91 -20.16
CA SER A 372 -2.63 1.23 -18.87
C SER A 372 -1.15 1.35 -18.50
N LEU A 373 -0.85 1.89 -17.32
CA LEU A 373 0.52 2.07 -16.88
C LEU A 373 0.97 1.02 -15.90
#